data_AF-A0A9E3BZI2-F1
#
_entry.id   AF-A0A9E3BZI2-F1
#
_cell.length_a   1.000
_cell.length_b   1.000
_cell.length_c   1.000
_cell.angle_alpha   90.00
_cell.angle_beta   90.00
_cell.angle_gamma   90.00
#
_symmetry.space_group_name_H-M   'P 1'
#
loop_
_entity.id
_entity.type
_entity.pdbx_description
1 polymer ?
#
loop_
_entity_poly.entity_id
_entity_poly.type
_entity_poly.pdbx_seq_one_letter_code
_entity_poly.pdbx_strand_id
1 'polypeptide(L)' 'MQSALKTTATVQPGGRVEITDAQLPAGEAVDIVILFYPAGAARRSVRDVLAEAPGQLAFHTAAEVDTYLREERDAWDR' A
#
# COMPACT_ATOMS: atom_id res chain seq x y z
N MET A 1 27.89 19.82 6.85
CA MET A 1 26.52 19.39 6.48
C MET A 1 26.70 18.17 5.58
N GLN A 2 26.02 17.06 5.86
CA GLN A 2 26.10 15.85 5.03
C GLN A 2 25.02 15.95 3.95
N SER A 3 25.42 15.92 2.68
CA SER A 3 24.49 15.91 1.55
C SER A 3 24.01 14.49 1.27
N ALA A 4 22.70 14.29 1.13
CA ALA A 4 22.10 13.00 0.81
C ALA A 4 21.30 13.10 -0.50
N LEU A 5 21.55 12.15 -1.41
CA LEU A 5 20.80 11.99 -2.65
C LEU A 5 19.86 10.78 -2.51
N LYS A 6 18.55 11.00 -2.63
CA LYS A 6 17.57 9.90 -2.64
C LYS A 6 17.23 9.56 -4.09
N THR A 7 17.65 8.39 -4.54
CA THR A 7 17.29 7.86 -5.86
C THR A 7 16.70 6.45 -5.76
N THR A 8 15.98 6.02 -6.79
CA THR A 8 15.42 4.68 -6.87
C THR A 8 16.20 3.88 -7.90
N ALA A 9 16.64 2.68 -7.54
CA ALA A 9 17.34 1.78 -8.45
C ALA A 9 16.73 0.38 -8.37
N THR A 10 16.70 -0.30 -9.52
CA THR A 10 16.21 -1.69 -9.61
C THR A 10 17.39 -2.65 -9.48
N VAL A 11 17.26 -3.64 -8.61
CA VAL A 11 18.23 -4.72 -8.48
C VAL A 11 18.20 -5.58 -9.75
N GLN A 12 19.32 -5.61 -10.46
CA GLN A 12 19.53 -6.40 -11.66
C GLN A 12 19.88 -7.86 -11.33
N PRO A 13 19.82 -8.78 -12.30
CA PRO A 13 20.27 -10.16 -12.12
C PRO A 13 21.67 -10.23 -11.49
N GLY A 14 21.86 -11.21 -10.60
CA GLY A 14 23.09 -11.35 -9.82
C GLY A 14 23.23 -10.35 -8.66
N GLY A 15 22.16 -9.64 -8.29
CA GLY A 15 22.17 -8.73 -7.13
C GLY A 15 22.89 -7.41 -7.39
N ARG A 16 23.10 -7.04 -8.65
CA ARG A 16 23.80 -5.80 -9.03
C ARG A 16 22.85 -4.61 -8.95
N VAL A 17 23.30 -3.50 -8.38
CA VAL A 17 22.61 -2.20 -8.42
C VAL A 17 23.50 -1.23 -9.19
N GLU A 18 22.94 -0.54 -10.17
CA GLU A 18 23.63 0.51 -10.92
C GLU A 18 22.92 1.84 -10.69
N ILE A 19 23.69 2.86 -10.30
CA ILE A 19 23.20 4.21 -10.02
C ILE A 19 24.00 5.15 -10.90
N THR A 20 23.32 5.84 -11.80
CA THR A 20 23.90 6.87 -12.67
C THR A 20 23.16 8.17 -12.42
N ASP A 21 23.86 9.15 -11.86
CA ASP A 21 23.28 10.45 -11.53
C ASP A 21 24.35 11.54 -11.72
N ALA A 22 23.98 12.65 -12.37
CA ALA A 22 24.89 13.76 -12.68
C ALA A 22 25.35 14.51 -11.42
N GLN A 23 24.67 14.33 -10.28
CA GLN A 23 25.01 14.95 -9.01
C GLN A 23 26.06 14.17 -8.21
N LEU A 24 26.50 13.00 -8.68
CA LEU A 24 27.53 12.20 -8.02
C LEU A 24 28.93 12.69 -8.43
N PRO A 25 29.72 13.26 -7.49
CA PRO A 25 31.07 13.73 -7.79
C PRO A 25 32.02 12.56 -8.06
N ALA A 26 32.83 12.68 -9.11
CA ALA A 26 33.79 11.66 -9.48
C ALA A 26 34.93 11.55 -8.46
N GLY A 27 35.27 10.33 -8.04
CA GLY A 27 36.38 10.05 -7.14
C GLY A 27 36.09 10.24 -5.65
N GLU A 28 34.88 10.66 -5.28
CA GLU A 28 34.48 10.74 -3.87
C GLU A 28 33.91 9.40 -3.38
N ALA A 29 34.23 9.06 -2.13
CA ALA A 29 33.64 7.92 -1.46
C ALA A 29 32.21 8.26 -1.01
N VAL A 30 31.28 7.33 -1.24
CA VAL A 30 29.87 7.48 -0.86
C VAL A 30 29.40 6.27 -0.07
N ASP A 31 28.54 6.51 0.91
CA ASP A 31 27.83 5.44 1.62
C ASP A 31 26.52 5.11 0.89
N ILE A 32 26.27 3.81 0.68
CA ILE A 32 25.04 3.31 0.06
C ILE A 32 24.22 2.56 1.11
N VAL A 33 22.98 3.00 1.33
CA VAL A 33 22.03 2.34 2.24
C VAL A 33 20.93 1.70 1.42
N ILE A 34 20.80 0.36 1.50
CA ILE A 34 19.79 -0.42 0.80
C ILE A 34 18.66 -0.75 1.78
N LEU A 35 17.44 -0.30 1.46
CA LEU A 35 16.23 -0.59 2.23
C LEU A 35 15.35 -1.54 1.44
N PHE A 36 15.14 -2.75 1.97
CA PHE A 36 14.17 -3.68 1.42
C PHE A 36 12.78 -3.30 1.91
N TYR A 37 11.95 -2.76 1.02
CA TYR A 37 10.52 -2.68 1.29
C TYR A 37 9.93 -4.06 1.00
N PRO A 38 9.08 -4.61 1.88
CA PRO A 38 8.26 -5.73 1.48
C PRO A 38 7.52 -5.30 0.21
N ALA A 39 7.46 -6.18 -0.79
CA ALA A 39 6.61 -5.93 -1.95
C ALA A 39 5.25 -5.52 -1.38
N GLY A 40 4.89 -4.25 -1.54
CA GLY A 40 3.64 -3.74 -0.98
C GLY A 40 2.56 -4.69 -1.44
N ALA A 41 1.74 -5.19 -0.51
CA ALA A 41 0.68 -6.13 -0.84
C ALA A 41 0.04 -5.64 -2.14
N ALA A 42 0.09 -6.48 -3.18
CA ALA A 42 -0.27 -6.07 -4.53
C ALA A 42 -1.55 -5.27 -4.44
N ARG A 43 -1.59 -4.05 -5.01
CA ARG A 43 -2.74 -3.16 -4.87
C ARG A 43 -3.98 -3.91 -5.38
N ARG A 44 -4.77 -4.44 -4.45
CA ARG A 44 -5.93 -5.27 -4.77
C ARG A 44 -7.08 -4.36 -5.14
N SER A 45 -7.86 -4.75 -6.14
CA SER A 45 -9.15 -4.12 -6.35
C SER A 45 -10.03 -4.38 -5.13
N VAL A 46 -10.72 -3.35 -4.65
CA VAL A 46 -11.74 -3.51 -3.59
C VAL A 46 -12.79 -4.54 -3.99
N ARG A 47 -13.10 -4.66 -5.30
CA ARG A 47 -14.03 -5.66 -5.81
C ARG A 47 -13.52 -7.09 -5.61
N ASP A 48 -12.23 -7.33 -5.80
CA ASP A 48 -11.63 -8.66 -5.65
C ASP A 48 -11.61 -9.06 -4.16
N VAL A 49 -11.34 -8.09 -3.28
CA VAL A 49 -11.41 -8.30 -1.82
C VAL A 49 -12.83 -8.66 -1.39
N LEU A 50 -13.84 -7.97 -1.91
CA LEU A 50 -15.25 -8.27 -1.59
C LEU A 50 -15.70 -9.63 -2.15
N ALA A 51 -15.22 -10.02 -3.34
CA ALA A 51 -15.54 -11.32 -3.94
C ALA A 51 -14.97 -12.50 -3.14
N GLU A 52 -13.82 -12.32 -2.48
CA GLU A 52 -13.18 -13.33 -1.63
C GLU A 52 -13.72 -13.37 -0.19
N ALA A 53 -14.65 -12.49 0.16
CA ALA A 53 -15.29 -12.46 1.48
C ALA A 53 -16.72 -13.05 1.53
N PRO A 54 -17.06 -14.22 0.96
CA PRO A 54 -18.35 -14.85 1.23
C PRO A 54 -18.45 -15.21 2.73
N GLY A 55 -19.45 -14.66 3.42
CA GLY A 55 -19.76 -14.95 4.83
C GLY A 55 -19.34 -13.90 5.86
N GLN A 56 -18.72 -12.78 5.44
CA GLN A 56 -18.37 -11.67 6.36
C GLN A 56 -19.13 -10.36 6.09
N LEU A 57 -20.08 -10.36 5.16
CA LEU A 57 -20.96 -9.21 4.96
C LEU A 57 -22.03 -9.22 6.06
N ALA A 58 -22.13 -8.12 6.81
CA ALA A 58 -23.16 -7.95 7.84
C ALA A 58 -24.57 -7.99 7.24
N PHE A 59 -24.72 -7.62 5.96
CA PHE A 59 -25.97 -7.61 5.23
C PHE A 59 -25.74 -8.10 3.79
N HIS A 60 -26.67 -8.89 3.29
CA HIS A 60 -26.61 -9.48 1.95
C HIS A 60 -27.37 -8.64 0.92
N THR A 61 -28.28 -7.78 1.37
CA THR A 61 -29.12 -6.94 0.52
C THR A 61 -29.23 -5.52 1.04
N ALA A 62 -29.51 -4.57 0.15
CA ALA A 62 -29.78 -3.19 0.56
C ALA A 62 -31.02 -3.07 1.45
N ALA A 63 -32.03 -3.92 1.21
CA ALA A 63 -33.26 -3.93 2.02
C ALA A 63 -33.00 -4.33 3.49
N GLU A 64 -32.06 -5.25 3.73
CA GLU A 64 -31.62 -5.60 5.09
C GLU A 64 -30.96 -4.41 5.79
N VAL A 65 -30.11 -3.67 5.07
CA VAL A 65 -29.49 -2.43 5.59
C VAL A 65 -30.56 -1.40 5.94
N ASP A 66 -31.51 -1.17 5.04
CA ASP A 66 -32.58 -0.19 5.24
C ASP A 66 -33.49 -0.55 6.43
N THR A 67 -33.73 -1.84 6.63
CA THR A 67 -34.52 -2.35 7.76
C THR A 67 -33.77 -2.12 9.06
N TYR A 68 -32.49 -2.55 9.13
CA TYR A 68 -31.64 -2.35 10.30
C TYR A 68 -31.54 -0.87 10.71
N LEU A 69 -31.27 0.01 9.74
CA LEU A 69 -31.15 1.45 10.01
C LEU A 69 -32.47 2.09 10.48
N ARG A 70 -33.62 1.54 10.10
CA ARG A 70 -34.92 2.01 10.58
C ARG A 70 -35.14 1.59 12.02
N GLU A 71 -34.90 0.32 12.34
CA GLU A 71 -35.03 -0.22 13.69
C GLU A 71 -34.14 0.53 14.69
N GLU A 72 -32.89 0.85 14.30
CA GLU A 72 -31.98 1.64 15.14
C GLU A 72 -32.52 3.06 15.40
N ARG A 73 -33.10 3.73 14.40
CA ARG A 73 -33.70 5.07 14.57
C ARG A 73 -34.92 5.03 15.49
N ASP A 74 -35.81 4.08 15.25
CA ASP A 74 -37.03 3.89 16.06
C ASP A 74 -36.71 3.52 17.51
N ALA A 75 -35.53 2.95 17.79
CA ALA A 75 -35.05 2.68 19.13
C ALA A 75 -34.57 3.94 19.86
N TRP A 76 -34.10 4.97 19.14
CA TRP A 76 -33.59 6.21 19.72
C TRP A 76 -34.68 7.26 19.95
N ASP A 77 -35.77 7.18 19.19
CA ASP A 77 -36.95 8.05 19.35
C ASP A 77 -37.92 7.59 20.46
N ARG A 78 -37.57 6.51 21.19
CA ARG A 78 -38.28 6.00 22.37
C ARG A 78 -37.64 6.47 23.67
#